data_AF-A0A967FEN8-F1
#
_entry.id   AF-A0A967FEN8-F1
#
_cell.length_a   1.000
_cell.length_b   1.000
_cell.length_c   1.000
_cell.angle_alpha   90.00
_cell.angle_beta   90.00
_cell.angle_gamma   90.00
#
_symmetry.space_group_name_H-M   'P 1'
#
loop_
_entity.id
_entity.type
_entity.pdbx_description
1 polymer ?
#
loop_
_entity_poly.entity_id
_entity_poly.type
_entity_poly.pdbx_seq_one_letter_code
_entity_poly.pdbx_strand_id
1 'polypeptide(L)'
;RYLSLDTAQTGNFMTFFYCELTARETEVRWVRAGHDPALVYDPSTDVFDELKGQGLALGLDNTFEYECFHRRIEPGQVIVIGT
;
A
#
# COMPACT_ATOMS: atom_id res chain seq x y z
N ARG A 1 -13.75 0.10 4.87
CA ARG A 1 -15.17 0.41 4.55
C ARG A 1 -15.76 1.51 5.43
N TYR A 2 -15.66 1.46 6.76
CA TYR A 2 -16.21 2.54 7.62
C TYR A 2 -15.44 3.87 7.50
N LEU A 3 -14.11 3.83 7.40
CA LEU A 3 -13.28 5.03 7.24
C LEU A 3 -13.55 5.80 5.93
N SER A 4 -13.79 5.10 4.82
CA SER A 4 -14.13 5.73 3.53
C SER A 4 -15.54 6.36 3.54
N LEU A 5 -16.49 5.75 4.26
CA LEU A 5 -17.84 6.29 4.38
C LEU A 5 -17.89 7.54 5.26
N ASP A 6 -17.15 7.56 6.37
CA ASP A 6 -17.07 8.71 7.28
C ASP A 6 -16.38 9.93 6.63
N THR A 7 -15.31 9.69 5.88
CA THR A 7 -14.63 10.74 5.09
C THR A 7 -15.53 11.28 3.97
N ALA A 8 -16.22 10.40 3.22
CA ALA A 8 -17.16 10.82 2.19
C ALA A 8 -18.33 11.68 2.73
N GLN A 9 -18.89 11.32 3.89
CA GLN A 9 -20.01 12.06 4.50
C GLN A 9 -19.61 13.47 4.95
N THR A 10 -18.33 13.67 5.28
CA THR A 10 -17.81 14.97 5.73
C THR A 10 -17.20 15.79 4.59
N GLY A 11 -17.13 15.26 3.37
CA GLY A 11 -16.45 15.89 2.23
C GLY A 11 -14.91 15.86 2.34
N ASN A 12 -14.38 15.08 3.28
CA ASN A 12 -12.95 14.89 3.46
C ASN A 12 -12.46 13.71 2.61
N PHE A 13 -11.17 13.71 2.30
CA PHE A 13 -10.50 12.57 1.69
C PHE A 13 -9.19 12.31 2.43
N MET A 14 -8.72 11.07 2.39
CA MET A 14 -7.41 10.71 2.94
C MET A 14 -6.69 9.73 2.02
N THR A 15 -5.38 9.91 1.92
CA THR A 15 -4.49 8.94 1.29
C THR A 15 -4.08 7.89 2.31
N PHE A 16 -4.02 6.63 1.91
CA PHE A 16 -3.67 5.51 2.79
C PHE A 16 -2.81 4.48 2.07
N PHE A 17 -1.80 3.95 2.78
CA PHE A 17 -1.00 2.80 2.39
C PHE A 17 -1.00 1.80 3.55
N TYR A 18 -1.29 0.54 3.27
CA TYR A 18 -1.25 -0.54 4.26
C TYR A 18 -0.54 -1.73 3.67
N CYS A 19 0.39 -2.31 4.42
CA CYS A 19 1.03 -3.56 4.08
C CYS A 19 1.10 -4.50 5.29
N GLU A 20 1.03 -5.79 5.01
CA GLU A 20 1.27 -6.87 5.96
C GLU A 20 2.44 -7.73 5.50
N LEU A 21 3.26 -8.15 6.47
CA LEU A 21 4.42 -9.01 6.26
C LEU A 21 4.20 -10.32 7.01
N THR A 22 4.11 -11.43 6.28
CA THR A 22 3.90 -12.75 6.89
C THR A 22 5.22 -13.48 7.01
N ALA A 23 5.73 -13.60 8.25
CA ALA A 23 7.06 -14.17 8.53
C ALA A 23 7.27 -15.61 7.99
N ARG A 24 6.19 -16.38 7.79
CA ARG A 24 6.26 -17.74 7.26
C ARG A 24 6.30 -17.81 5.73
N GLU A 25 5.83 -16.79 5.04
CA GLU A 25 5.57 -16.85 3.59
C GLU A 25 6.56 -16.02 2.76
N THR A 26 7.48 -15.26 3.40
CA THR A 26 8.41 -14.35 2.69
C THR A 26 7.68 -13.46 1.68
N GLU A 27 6.46 -13.04 2.05
CA GLU A 27 5.55 -12.30 1.18
C GLU A 27 5.11 -11.03 1.90
N VAL A 28 5.09 -9.94 1.15
CA VAL A 28 4.40 -8.71 1.51
C VAL A 28 3.10 -8.62 0.71
N ARG A 29 2.01 -8.32 1.40
CA ARG A 29 0.73 -7.96 0.78
C ARG A 29 0.42 -6.52 1.09
N TRP A 30 -0.13 -5.77 0.15
CA TRP A 30 -0.45 -4.37 0.37
C TRP A 30 -1.68 -3.92 -0.41
N VAL A 31 -2.30 -2.87 0.10
CA VAL A 31 -3.39 -2.14 -0.53
C VAL A 31 -3.04 -0.66 -0.52
N ARG A 32 -3.34 0.04 -1.61
CA ARG A 32 -3.19 1.50 -1.69
C ARG A 32 -4.54 2.19 -1.81
N ALA A 33 -4.62 3.39 -1.27
CA ALA A 33 -5.71 4.33 -1.49
C ALA A 33 -5.14 5.74 -1.67
N GLY A 34 -4.68 6.07 -2.88
CA GLY A 34 -4.19 7.41 -3.25
C GLY A 34 -2.84 7.84 -2.67
N HIS A 35 -2.24 7.07 -1.76
CA HIS A 35 -0.92 7.37 -1.17
C HIS A 35 0.22 6.90 -2.06
N ASP A 36 1.36 7.59 -2.07
CA ASP A 36 2.56 7.18 -2.82
C ASP A 36 3.00 5.74 -2.50
N PRO A 37 3.54 4.99 -3.48
CA PRO A 37 3.95 3.61 -3.28
C PRO A 37 5.14 3.52 -2.32
N ALA A 38 5.15 2.49 -1.47
CA ALA A 38 6.33 2.17 -0.67
C ALA A 38 7.46 1.66 -1.58
N LEU A 39 8.71 1.91 -1.18
CA LEU A 39 9.90 1.43 -1.89
C LEU A 39 10.37 0.11 -1.28
N VAL A 40 10.87 -0.78 -2.13
CA VAL A 40 11.65 -1.96 -1.75
C VAL A 40 13.07 -1.73 -2.23
N TYR A 41 14.00 -1.66 -1.29
CA TYR A 41 15.43 -1.59 -1.58
C TYR A 41 16.06 -2.97 -1.43
N ASP A 42 16.84 -3.39 -2.44
CA ASP A 42 17.64 -4.60 -2.42
C ASP A 42 19.14 -4.25 -2.27
N PRO A 43 19.74 -4.46 -1.07
CA PRO A 43 21.15 -4.16 -0.85
C PRO A 43 22.13 -5.02 -1.66
N SER A 44 21.70 -6.17 -2.18
CA SER A 44 22.58 -7.08 -2.93
C SER A 44 22.82 -6.62 -4.36
N THR A 45 21.82 -5.92 -4.93
CA THR A 45 21.86 -5.41 -6.31
C THR A 45 21.93 -3.89 -6.38
N ASP A 46 21.75 -3.20 -5.25
CA ASP A 46 21.64 -1.75 -5.13
C ASP A 46 20.50 -1.16 -5.99
N VAL A 47 19.37 -1.87 -6.02
CA VAL A 47 18.20 -1.53 -6.83
C VAL A 47 17.02 -1.17 -5.95
N PHE A 48 16.26 -0.17 -6.41
CA PHE A 48 14.97 0.20 -5.86
C PHE A 48 13.85 -0.31 -6.76
N ASP A 49 12.79 -0.77 -6.12
CA ASP A 49 11.53 -1.12 -6.76
C ASP A 49 10.37 -0.57 -5.93
N GLU A 50 9.17 -0.58 -6.48
CA GLU A 50 8.00 0.06 -5.87
C GLU A 50 6.88 -0.96 -5.61
N LEU A 51 6.27 -0.88 -4.43
CA LEU A 51 4.99 -1.54 -4.12
C LEU A 51 3.84 -0.76 -4.77
N LYS A 52 3.81 -0.82 -6.11
CA LYS A 52 2.80 -0.20 -6.96
C LYS A 52 1.44 -0.88 -6.79
N GLY A 53 0.40 -0.22 -7.26
CA GLY A 53 -0.97 -0.75 -7.25
C GLY A 53 -1.95 0.37 -7.50
N GLN A 54 -3.11 0.07 -8.10
CA GLN A 54 -4.14 1.09 -8.20
C GLN A 54 -4.79 1.33 -6.84
N GLY A 55 -5.30 2.54 -6.65
CA GLY A 55 -5.91 2.92 -5.38
C GLY A 55 -6.36 4.37 -5.42
N LEU A 56 -7.67 4.60 -5.31
CA LEU A 56 -8.24 5.93 -5.19
C LEU A 56 -8.14 6.41 -3.73
N ALA A 57 -8.03 7.71 -3.46
CA ALA A 57 -8.07 8.18 -2.07
C ALA A 57 -9.41 7.83 -1.41
N LEU A 58 -9.38 7.47 -0.12
CA LEU A 58 -10.57 7.11 0.63
C LEU A 58 -11.52 8.31 0.69
N GLY A 59 -12.81 8.07 0.50
CA GLY A 59 -13.86 9.11 0.55
C GLY A 59 -14.21 9.75 -0.79
N LEU A 60 -13.41 9.54 -1.85
CA LEU A 60 -13.72 10.04 -3.21
C LEU A 60 -14.81 9.24 -3.91
N ASP A 61 -14.72 7.91 -3.86
CA ASP A 61 -15.71 7.01 -4.44
C ASP A 61 -15.94 5.83 -3.50
N ASN A 62 -17.20 5.67 -3.06
CA ASN A 62 -17.61 4.60 -2.16
C ASN A 62 -17.92 3.28 -2.88
N THR A 63 -17.93 3.29 -4.21
CA THR A 63 -18.12 2.12 -5.08
C THR A 63 -16.79 1.53 -5.54
N PHE A 64 -15.67 2.23 -5.33
CA PHE A 64 -14.34 1.75 -5.70
C PHE A 64 -13.94 0.54 -4.86
N GLU A 65 -13.60 -0.55 -5.53
CA GLU A 65 -13.07 -1.76 -4.91
C GLU A 65 -11.55 -1.72 -4.87
N TYR A 66 -11.00 -1.82 -3.66
CA TYR A 66 -9.56 -1.80 -3.45
C TYR A 66 -8.96 -3.18 -3.68
N GLU A 67 -8.05 -3.27 -4.63
CA GLU A 67 -7.30 -4.49 -4.93
C GLU A 67 -6.16 -4.70 -3.93
N CYS A 68 -5.97 -5.96 -3.53
CA CYS A 68 -4.81 -6.39 -2.74
C CYS A 68 -3.73 -6.93 -3.67
N PHE A 69 -2.55 -6.35 -3.57
CA PHE A 69 -1.36 -6.75 -4.31
C PHE A 69 -0.43 -7.56 -3.41
N HIS A 70 0.38 -8.42 -4.01
CA HIS A 70 1.34 -9.24 -3.29
C HIS A 70 2.64 -9.41 -4.07
N ARG A 71 3.73 -9.60 -3.32
CA ARG A 71 5.09 -9.78 -3.85
C ARG A 71 5.92 -10.54 -2.84
N ARG A 72 6.82 -11.38 -3.35
CA ARG A 72 7.86 -12.01 -2.57
C ARG A 72 8.95 -11.02 -2.13
N ILE A 73 9.33 -11.08 -0.87
CA ILE A 73 10.45 -10.34 -0.27
C ILE A 73 11.50 -11.31 0.24
N GLU A 74 12.75 -10.99 -0.07
CA GLU A 74 13.90 -11.78 0.37
C GLU A 74 14.50 -11.23 1.67
N PRO A 75 15.08 -12.10 2.52
CA PRO A 75 15.79 -11.66 3.72
C PRO A 75 16.85 -10.60 3.40
N GLY A 76 16.83 -9.49 4.15
CA GLY A 76 17.77 -8.38 3.99
C GLY A 76 17.27 -7.25 3.08
N GLN A 77 16.18 -7.44 2.33
CA GLN A 77 15.52 -6.33 1.64
C GLN A 77 14.84 -5.39 2.64
N VAL A 78 14.78 -4.10 2.30
CA VAL A 78 14.23 -3.04 3.17
C VAL A 78 12.99 -2.44 2.51
N ILE A 79 11.89 -2.38 3.25
CA ILE A 79 10.70 -1.61 2.84
C ILE A 79 10.79 -0.22 3.46
N VAL A 80 10.70 0.81 2.62
CA VAL A 80 10.67 2.22 3.04
C VAL A 80 9.29 2.79 2.75
N ILE A 81 8.67 3.33 3.80
CA ILE A 81 7.38 4.01 3.74
C ILE A 81 7.61 5.46 4.17
N GLY A 82 7.22 6.42 3.33
CA GLY A 82 7.30 7.85 3.61
C GLY A 82 6.02 8.55 3.21
N THR A 83 5.73 9.71 3.83
CA THR A 83 4.52 10.52 3.61
C THR A 83 4.89 11.96 3.31
#